data_AF-A0A7C3SSI6-F1
#
_entry.id   AF-A0A7C3SSI6-F1
#
_cell.length_a   1.000
_cell.length_b   1.000
_cell.length_c   1.000
_cell.angle_alpha   90.00
_cell.angle_beta   90.00
_cell.angle_gamma   90.00
#
_symmetry.space_group_name_H-M   'P 1'
#
loop_
_entity.id
_entity.type
_entity.pdbx_description
1 polymer ?
#
loop_
_entity_poly.entity_id
_entity_poly.type
_entity_poly.pdbx_seq_one_letter_code
_entity_poly.pdbx_strand_id
1 'polypeptide(L)'
;MRKEEVINKILSAKLNLTKEKLEKLIEEKKQMYSGLLSDEGAVRLIAQELLIDLSSKPKPVEVKIKDLVAGLNNVTLTARVIIDWPIQNFIKGNGEKSVVKKLLLADETGVIQCLAWSEKALTLQEAGELQGKIIKIFHAYTREGLKTNVELHLGVKSSIIISPLDVDEKKLPEVTEFINKISEIKNLVKANIIGVVNSPPKTSTFKCESSIGKVLRVKLSDSTGEATLVAWNEQAEKIKDAKIGDVIQVMNGKVIVGMNDFIEVHAEKQAVLTIIARETESKENEALKVAELKLGVKNCNVTVKIFKKSELKMVKVAGKETSVIEALVGDETGLAIATFWGENAKVIAKTEENSILTIINATVKLNGKFTALTAGKLSIVNLNPNIVLIDPPKTKINEAKEENKLLTVEGVVMNVSPAREAVVKGEIIHVSSLTLRDETGEAEVTFWRETADEASNLRIGEKIKILGVFLKKRNERIELSSIRLTKIFREE
;
A
#
# COMPACT_ATOMS: atom_id res chain seq x y z
N MET A 1 39.91 4.50 20.82
CA MET A 1 40.35 3.85 19.57
C MET A 1 41.67 4.44 19.14
N ARG A 2 42.63 3.61 18.74
CA ARG A 2 43.92 4.04 18.18
C ARG A 2 43.78 4.43 16.69
N LYS A 3 44.72 5.19 16.12
CA LYS A 3 44.75 5.61 14.70
C LYS A 3 44.36 4.48 13.73
N GLU A 4 45.00 3.32 13.85
CA GLU A 4 44.78 2.17 12.96
C GLU A 4 43.34 1.61 13.04
N GLU A 5 42.73 1.65 14.23
CA GLU A 5 41.35 1.20 14.44
C GLU A 5 40.34 2.15 13.79
N VAL A 6 40.63 3.46 13.80
CA VAL A 6 39.81 4.48 13.12
C VAL A 6 39.95 4.35 11.61
N ILE A 7 41.16 4.15 11.09
CA ILE A 7 41.42 3.91 9.65
C ILE A 7 40.64 2.68 9.17
N ASN A 8 40.71 1.56 9.88
CA ASN A 8 39.97 0.35 9.53
C ASN A 8 38.46 0.57 9.51
N LYS A 9 37.92 1.35 10.47
CA LYS A 9 36.49 1.70 10.51
C LYS A 9 36.08 2.54 9.30
N ILE A 10 36.89 3.52 8.90
CA ILE A 10 36.65 4.35 7.71
C ILE A 10 36.62 3.50 6.45
N LEU A 11 37.62 2.64 6.25
CA LEU A 11 37.73 1.76 5.08
C LEU A 11 36.57 0.76 5.01
N SER A 12 36.12 0.22 6.15
CA SER A 12 34.99 -0.71 6.21
C SER A 12 33.63 -0.06 5.89
N ALA A 13 33.47 1.23 6.19
CA ALA A 13 32.20 1.95 6.03
C ALA A 13 32.00 2.52 4.61
N LYS A 14 33.07 2.64 3.82
CA LYS A 14 33.04 3.21 2.46
C LYS A 14 33.69 2.26 1.47
N LEU A 15 32.87 1.48 0.79
CA LEU A 15 33.25 0.48 -0.22
C LEU A 15 34.14 1.01 -1.38
N ASN A 16 34.16 2.33 -1.61
CA ASN A 16 34.89 2.96 -2.72
C ASN A 16 36.12 3.78 -2.28
N LEU A 17 36.60 3.60 -1.04
CA LEU A 17 37.77 4.31 -0.52
C LEU A 17 38.92 3.34 -0.26
N THR A 18 40.04 3.49 -0.97
CA THR A 18 41.25 2.69 -0.77
C THR A 18 42.14 3.29 0.32
N LYS A 19 43.02 2.47 0.91
CA LYS A 19 43.97 2.90 1.94
C LYS A 19 44.86 4.06 1.46
N GLU A 20 45.41 3.94 0.26
CA GLU A 20 46.25 4.99 -0.36
C GLU A 20 45.49 6.32 -0.52
N LYS A 21 44.22 6.27 -0.92
CA LYS A 21 43.40 7.47 -1.09
C LYS A 21 43.07 8.12 0.26
N LEU A 22 42.86 7.32 1.30
CA LEU A 22 42.65 7.81 2.66
C LEU A 22 43.93 8.44 3.23
N GLU A 23 45.10 7.85 2.99
CA GLU A 23 46.40 8.43 3.39
C GLU A 23 46.64 9.79 2.74
N LYS A 24 46.29 9.92 1.45
CA LYS A 24 46.35 11.21 0.75
C LYS A 24 45.43 12.26 1.39
N LEU A 25 44.19 11.88 1.72
CA LEU A 25 43.24 12.78 2.40
C LEU A 25 43.73 13.21 3.79
N ILE A 26 44.37 12.31 4.53
CA ILE A 26 44.97 12.61 5.85
C ILE A 26 46.06 13.67 5.70
N GLU A 27 46.94 13.52 4.72
CA GLU A 27 48.03 14.46 4.49
C GLU A 27 47.53 15.82 3.98
N GLU A 28 46.55 15.83 3.08
CA GLU A 28 45.86 17.04 2.63
C GLU A 28 45.21 17.79 3.81
N LYS A 29 44.56 17.07 4.74
CA LYS A 29 44.00 17.70 5.95
C LYS A 29 45.09 18.23 6.87
N LYS A 30 46.19 17.54 7.07
CA LYS A 30 47.29 18.06 7.90
C LYS A 30 47.86 19.35 7.32
N GLN A 31 48.01 19.43 6.00
CA GLN A 31 48.47 20.64 5.31
C GLN A 31 47.47 21.79 5.40
N MET A 32 46.16 21.51 5.29
CA MET A 32 45.09 22.51 5.41
C MET A 32 45.11 23.25 6.77
N TYR A 33 45.53 22.56 7.83
CA TYR A 33 45.68 23.12 9.17
C TYR A 33 47.14 23.46 9.51
N SER A 34 47.96 23.78 8.49
CA SER A 34 49.36 24.22 8.63
C SER A 34 50.23 23.29 9.48
N GLY A 35 49.98 21.98 9.44
CA GLY A 35 50.73 20.98 10.20
C GLY A 35 50.40 20.92 11.70
N LEU A 36 49.42 21.69 12.18
CA LEU A 36 49.00 21.67 13.60
C LEU A 36 48.19 20.41 13.97
N LEU A 37 47.77 19.63 12.97
CA LEU A 37 46.96 18.44 13.15
C LEU A 37 47.86 17.19 13.18
N SER A 38 47.75 16.40 14.25
CA SER A 38 48.38 15.08 14.31
C SER A 38 47.69 14.11 13.36
N ASP A 39 48.37 13.03 12.96
CA ASP A 39 47.77 11.98 12.13
C ASP A 39 46.47 11.43 12.73
N GLU A 40 46.43 11.23 14.05
CA GLU A 40 45.21 10.76 14.72
C GLU A 40 44.10 11.82 14.69
N GLY A 41 44.45 13.09 14.86
CA GLY A 41 43.51 14.22 14.73
C GLY A 41 42.92 14.31 13.32
N ALA A 42 43.77 14.17 12.30
CA ALA A 42 43.37 14.22 10.89
C ALA A 42 42.43 13.08 10.51
N VAL A 43 42.75 11.86 10.94
CA VAL A 43 41.90 10.68 10.69
C VAL A 43 40.53 10.83 11.36
N ARG A 44 40.47 11.36 12.59
CA ARG A 44 39.20 11.59 13.29
C ARG A 44 38.34 12.68 12.65
N LEU A 45 38.98 13.74 12.15
CA LEU A 45 38.31 14.84 11.47
C LEU A 45 37.70 14.36 10.14
N ILE A 46 38.43 13.54 9.39
CA ILE A 46 37.93 12.88 8.18
C ILE A 46 36.75 11.95 8.51
N ALA A 47 36.86 11.14 9.57
CA ALA A 47 35.75 10.27 9.98
C ALA A 47 34.47 11.07 10.31
N GLN A 48 34.62 12.24 10.96
CA GLN A 48 33.49 13.12 11.26
C GLN A 48 32.89 13.75 10.00
N GLU A 49 33.71 14.23 9.06
CA GLU A 49 33.26 14.75 7.76
C GLU A 49 32.51 13.68 6.96
N LEU A 50 32.96 12.43 7.05
CA LEU A 50 32.31 11.27 6.41
C LEU A 50 31.10 10.73 7.19
N LEU A 51 30.71 11.38 8.30
CA LEU A 51 29.61 11.00 9.20
C LEU A 51 29.76 9.56 9.76
N ILE A 52 30.99 9.15 10.03
CA ILE A 52 31.33 7.82 10.56
C ILE A 52 31.37 7.92 12.08
N ASP A 53 30.44 7.25 12.74
CA ASP A 53 30.39 7.20 14.20
C ASP A 53 31.64 6.50 14.76
N LEU A 54 32.48 7.26 15.46
CA LEU A 54 33.70 6.77 16.11
C LEU A 54 33.47 6.29 17.54
N SER A 55 32.23 6.35 18.04
CA SER A 55 31.91 5.81 19.36
C SER A 55 32.19 4.30 19.36
N SER A 56 33.03 3.86 20.30
CA SER A 56 33.40 2.47 20.52
C SER A 56 32.50 1.83 21.59
N LYS A 57 31.27 2.32 21.74
CA LYS A 57 30.30 1.62 22.57
C LYS A 57 29.89 0.37 21.77
N PRO A 58 29.99 -0.84 22.34
CA PRO A 58 29.38 -2.00 21.70
C PRO A 58 27.92 -1.65 21.43
N LYS A 59 27.45 -1.91 20.20
CA LYS A 59 26.04 -1.72 19.89
C LYS A 59 25.24 -2.49 20.93
N PRO A 60 24.28 -1.87 21.61
CA PRO A 60 23.48 -2.58 22.60
C PRO A 60 22.83 -3.78 21.92
N VAL A 61 22.89 -4.94 22.58
CA VAL A 61 22.31 -6.18 22.05
C VAL A 61 20.80 -5.99 22.00
N GLU A 62 20.25 -6.02 20.79
CA GLU A 62 18.82 -5.92 20.57
C GLU A 62 18.17 -7.28 20.86
N VAL A 63 17.07 -7.25 21.62
CA VAL A 63 16.29 -8.44 21.97
C VAL A 63 15.04 -8.49 21.12
N LYS A 64 14.68 -9.67 20.60
CA LYS A 64 13.44 -9.88 19.85
C LYS A 64 12.25 -10.05 20.78
N ILE A 65 11.07 -9.66 20.31
CA ILE A 65 9.85 -9.70 21.13
C ILE A 65 9.56 -11.09 21.68
N LYS A 66 9.72 -12.15 20.88
CA LYS A 66 9.49 -13.54 21.33
C LYS A 66 10.40 -13.98 22.50
N ASP A 67 11.55 -13.33 22.67
CA ASP A 67 12.56 -13.68 23.67
C ASP A 67 12.41 -12.82 24.94
N LEU A 68 11.42 -11.93 24.98
CA LEU A 68 11.13 -11.12 26.17
C LEU A 68 10.38 -11.95 27.21
N VAL A 69 10.97 -12.03 28.41
CA VAL A 69 10.39 -12.65 29.60
C VAL A 69 10.17 -11.58 30.67
N ALA A 70 9.29 -11.83 31.64
CA ALA A 70 9.10 -10.90 32.75
C ALA A 70 10.36 -10.78 33.63
N GLY A 71 10.66 -9.57 34.11
CA GLY A 71 11.74 -9.31 35.06
C GLY A 71 13.08 -8.88 34.44
N LEU A 72 13.19 -8.76 33.12
CA LEU A 72 14.36 -8.15 32.48
C LEU A 72 14.42 -6.65 32.82
N ASN A 73 15.55 -6.19 33.35
CA ASN A 73 15.73 -4.80 33.82
C ASN A 73 16.39 -3.86 32.80
N ASN A 74 16.87 -4.40 31.67
CA ASN A 74 17.56 -3.63 30.64
C ASN A 74 17.36 -4.29 29.26
N VAL A 75 16.41 -3.75 28.50
CA VAL A 75 16.02 -4.23 27.17
C VAL A 75 16.24 -3.13 26.15
N THR A 76 16.89 -3.49 25.05
CA THR A 76 16.92 -2.70 23.82
C THR A 76 16.07 -3.41 22.76
N LEU A 77 15.09 -2.70 22.20
CA LEU A 77 14.13 -3.24 21.22
C LEU A 77 13.93 -2.24 20.08
N THR A 78 14.00 -2.72 18.85
CA THR A 78 13.57 -1.99 17.65
C THR A 78 12.29 -2.60 17.13
N ALA A 79 11.22 -1.82 17.01
CA ALA A 79 9.91 -2.32 16.59
C ALA A 79 9.06 -1.23 15.91
N ARG A 80 8.10 -1.66 15.08
CA ARG A 80 7.10 -0.76 14.48
C ARG A 80 5.92 -0.57 15.41
N VAL A 81 5.42 0.66 15.51
CA VAL A 81 4.21 0.98 16.28
C VAL A 81 2.98 0.58 15.46
N ILE A 82 2.21 -0.39 15.95
CA ILE A 82 0.97 -0.88 15.31
C ILE A 82 -0.25 -0.13 15.83
N ILE A 83 -0.30 0.14 17.13
CA ILE A 83 -1.37 0.93 17.76
C ILE A 83 -0.72 1.99 18.65
N ASP A 84 -1.15 3.23 18.45
CA ASP A 84 -0.80 4.38 19.28
C ASP A 84 -2.04 4.82 20.08
N TRP A 85 -2.09 4.50 21.37
CA TRP A 85 -3.24 4.86 22.21
C TRP A 85 -3.08 6.27 22.80
N PRO A 86 -4.20 6.99 23.02
CA PRO A 86 -4.15 8.30 23.65
C PRO A 86 -3.57 8.22 25.07
N ILE A 87 -2.88 9.28 25.47
CA ILE A 87 -2.31 9.42 26.81
C ILE A 87 -3.42 9.36 27.87
N GLN A 88 -3.17 8.64 28.96
CA GLN A 88 -4.10 8.46 30.07
C GLN A 88 -3.55 9.14 31.32
N ASN A 89 -4.37 9.98 31.94
CA ASN A 89 -4.07 10.63 33.21
C ASN A 89 -4.59 9.77 34.36
N PHE A 90 -3.80 9.64 35.43
CA PHE A 90 -4.21 8.96 36.65
C PHE A 90 -3.62 9.65 37.89
N ILE A 91 -4.26 9.42 39.02
CA ILE A 91 -3.79 9.87 40.34
C ILE A 91 -3.22 8.64 41.04
N LYS A 92 -1.94 8.68 41.39
CA LYS A 92 -1.29 7.62 42.17
C LYS A 92 -1.90 7.57 43.57
N GLY A 93 -1.70 6.46 44.29
CA GLY A 93 -2.18 6.30 45.67
C GLY A 93 -1.68 7.35 46.65
N ASN A 94 -0.57 8.03 46.34
CA ASN A 94 0.00 9.16 47.11
C ASN A 94 -0.60 10.53 46.72
N GLY A 95 -1.62 10.58 45.86
CA GLY A 95 -2.24 11.82 45.37
C GLY A 95 -1.49 12.50 44.22
N GLU A 96 -0.31 12.01 43.83
CA GLU A 96 0.50 12.57 42.74
C GLU A 96 -0.13 12.24 41.38
N LYS A 97 -0.24 13.24 40.50
CA LYS A 97 -0.71 13.04 39.13
C LYS A 97 0.39 12.37 38.30
N SER A 98 0.02 11.38 37.50
CA SER A 98 0.93 10.77 36.54
C SER A 98 0.18 10.38 35.28
N VAL A 99 0.96 10.12 34.23
CA VAL A 99 0.46 9.88 32.88
C VAL A 99 1.09 8.63 32.30
N VAL A 100 0.33 7.92 31.49
CA VAL A 100 0.80 6.74 30.78
C VAL A 100 0.35 6.80 29.33
N LYS A 101 1.27 6.55 28.40
CA LYS A 101 0.96 6.35 26.98
C LYS A 101 1.25 4.90 26.63
N LYS A 102 0.28 4.23 26.03
CA LYS A 102 0.38 2.81 25.66
C LYS A 102 0.61 2.69 24.16
N LEU A 103 1.48 1.79 23.77
CA LEU A 103 1.75 1.44 22.37
C LEU A 103 1.63 -0.09 22.21
N LEU A 104 1.21 -0.53 21.02
CA LEU A 104 1.40 -1.91 20.58
C LEU A 104 2.55 -1.93 19.60
N LEU A 105 3.62 -2.64 19.93
CA LEU A 105 4.83 -2.72 19.12
C LEU A 105 4.90 -4.09 18.44
N ALA A 106 5.42 -4.14 17.22
CA ALA A 106 5.65 -5.37 16.49
C ALA A 106 7.04 -5.42 15.85
N ASP A 107 7.65 -6.61 15.90
CA ASP A 107 8.82 -6.99 15.12
C ASP A 107 8.49 -8.26 14.32
N GLU A 108 9.48 -8.86 13.65
CA GLU A 108 9.25 -10.08 12.87
C GLU A 108 8.88 -11.32 13.71
N THR A 109 9.02 -11.23 15.04
CA THR A 109 8.85 -12.35 15.97
C THR A 109 7.56 -12.29 16.78
N GLY A 110 6.91 -11.14 16.88
CA GLY A 110 5.64 -11.02 17.60
C GLY A 110 5.20 -9.59 17.88
N VAL A 111 4.28 -9.46 18.82
CA VAL A 111 3.75 -8.19 19.31
C VAL A 111 3.93 -8.05 20.81
N ILE A 112 4.19 -6.84 21.30
CA ILE A 112 4.28 -6.55 22.73
C ILE A 112 3.60 -5.23 23.07
N GLN A 113 2.93 -5.21 24.23
CA GLN A 113 2.39 -3.98 24.79
C GLN A 113 3.52 -3.20 25.47
N CYS A 114 3.66 -1.93 25.10
CA CYS A 114 4.63 -1.01 25.66
C CYS A 114 3.94 0.10 26.45
N LEU A 115 4.34 0.32 27.71
CA LEU A 115 3.83 1.37 28.57
C LEU A 115 4.92 2.41 28.82
N ALA A 116 4.71 3.62 28.31
CA ALA A 116 5.56 4.76 28.59
C ALA A 116 4.97 5.58 29.74
N TRP A 117 5.75 5.83 30.78
CA TRP A 117 5.30 6.52 31.98
C TRP A 117 5.85 7.95 32.06
N SER A 118 5.08 8.85 32.67
CA SER A 118 5.48 10.22 33.01
C SER A 118 6.12 10.96 31.82
N GLU A 119 7.35 11.46 31.96
CA GLU A 119 8.07 12.21 30.92
C GLU A 119 8.13 11.46 29.58
N LYS A 120 8.31 10.14 29.59
CA LYS A 120 8.36 9.35 28.34
C LYS A 120 7.02 9.32 27.62
N ALA A 121 5.92 9.32 28.37
CA ALA A 121 4.58 9.42 27.79
C ALA A 121 4.39 10.78 27.09
N LEU A 122 4.86 11.86 27.73
CA LEU A 122 4.78 13.22 27.20
C LEU A 122 5.67 13.38 25.95
N THR A 123 6.91 12.89 25.96
CA THR A 123 7.79 12.90 24.78
C THR A 123 7.15 12.18 23.58
N LEU A 124 6.53 11.02 23.82
CA LEU A 124 5.81 10.28 22.78
C LEU A 124 4.51 10.96 22.34
N GLN A 125 3.93 11.81 23.19
CA GLN A 125 2.76 12.62 22.83
C GLN A 125 3.16 13.81 21.97
N GLU A 126 4.25 14.49 22.31
CA GLU A 126 4.79 15.64 21.57
C GLU A 126 5.30 15.25 20.18
N ALA A 127 5.77 14.01 20.01
CA ALA A 127 6.21 13.48 18.71
C ALA A 127 5.07 13.28 17.68
N GLY A 128 3.82 13.53 18.07
CA GLY A 128 2.63 13.42 17.21
C GLY A 128 2.17 11.97 17.00
N GLU A 129 1.54 11.71 15.85
CA GLU A 129 1.06 10.37 15.49
C GLU A 129 2.24 9.40 15.34
N LEU A 130 2.19 8.28 16.07
CA LEU A 130 3.25 7.28 16.06
C LEU A 130 2.92 6.03 15.25
N GLN A 131 1.66 5.78 14.89
CA GLN A 131 1.29 4.59 14.15
C GLN A 131 2.09 4.47 12.84
N GLY A 132 2.63 3.28 12.58
CA GLY A 132 3.46 2.99 11.42
C GLY A 132 4.92 3.42 11.56
N LYS A 133 5.27 4.32 12.49
CA LYS A 133 6.67 4.69 12.73
C LYS A 133 7.43 3.56 13.40
N ILE A 134 8.73 3.50 13.11
CA ILE A 134 9.67 2.60 13.79
C ILE A 134 10.24 3.33 14.99
N ILE A 135 10.27 2.67 16.14
CA ILE A 135 10.92 3.19 17.34
C ILE A 135 12.00 2.24 17.82
N LYS A 136 13.12 2.81 18.23
CA LYS A 136 14.23 2.11 18.87
C LYS A 136 14.31 2.53 20.32
N ILE A 137 14.10 1.57 21.20
CA ILE A 137 14.00 1.75 22.64
C ILE A 137 15.26 1.22 23.28
N PHE A 138 15.83 1.95 24.23
CA PHE A 138 16.96 1.52 25.05
C PHE A 138 16.58 1.54 26.52
N HIS A 139 17.19 0.65 27.30
CA HIS A 139 17.07 0.60 28.76
C HIS A 139 15.61 0.53 29.25
N ALA A 140 14.77 -0.18 28.51
CA ALA A 140 13.44 -0.56 28.98
C ALA A 140 13.53 -1.74 29.96
N TYR A 141 12.45 -1.99 30.68
CA TYR A 141 12.33 -3.18 31.53
C TYR A 141 11.01 -3.89 31.25
N THR A 142 10.92 -5.16 31.65
CA THR A 142 9.75 -5.99 31.42
C THR A 142 9.07 -6.37 32.72
N ARG A 143 7.74 -6.46 32.69
CA ARG A 143 6.92 -6.89 33.83
C ARG A 143 5.85 -7.85 33.38
N GLU A 144 5.32 -8.60 34.33
CA GLU A 144 4.12 -9.40 34.13
C GLU A 144 2.88 -8.49 34.15
N GLY A 145 2.06 -8.59 33.11
CA GLY A 145 0.78 -7.90 32.99
C GLY A 145 -0.39 -8.67 33.60
N LEU A 146 -1.58 -8.06 33.54
CA LEU A 146 -2.81 -8.54 34.20
C LEU A 146 -3.33 -9.92 33.75
N LYS A 147 -2.79 -10.50 32.67
CA LYS A 147 -3.16 -11.81 32.12
C LYS A 147 -1.93 -12.65 31.74
N THR A 148 -0.88 -12.63 32.58
CA THR A 148 0.39 -13.35 32.38
C THR A 148 1.13 -13.04 31.07
N ASN A 149 0.78 -11.92 30.41
CA ASN A 149 1.50 -11.43 29.23
C ASN A 149 2.67 -10.55 29.68
N VAL A 150 3.81 -10.66 29.01
CA VAL A 150 4.95 -9.78 29.24
C VAL A 150 4.65 -8.40 28.67
N GLU A 151 4.86 -7.37 29.47
CA GLU A 151 4.74 -5.96 29.06
C GLU A 151 6.11 -5.30 29.07
N LEU A 152 6.38 -4.45 28.09
CA LEU A 152 7.55 -3.58 28.04
C LEU A 152 7.22 -2.24 28.72
N HIS A 153 8.09 -1.75 29.59
CA HIS A 153 7.88 -0.52 30.33
C HIS A 153 9.04 0.45 30.12
N LEU A 154 8.71 1.71 29.80
CA LEU A 154 9.68 2.79 29.60
C LEU A 154 9.74 3.64 30.87
N GLY A 155 10.72 3.33 31.71
CA GLY A 155 11.01 4.07 32.94
C GLY A 155 11.95 5.27 32.73
N VAL A 156 12.35 5.90 33.83
CA VAL A 156 13.23 7.09 33.84
C VAL A 156 14.53 6.90 33.04
N LYS A 157 15.16 5.72 33.14
CA LYS A 157 16.42 5.40 32.46
C LYS A 157 16.26 5.10 30.97
N SER A 158 15.04 4.94 30.48
CA SER A 158 14.82 4.55 29.09
C SER A 158 15.06 5.73 28.15
N SER A 159 15.53 5.45 26.93
CA SER A 159 15.62 6.42 25.85
C SER A 159 14.98 5.87 24.59
N ILE A 160 14.44 6.76 23.77
CA ILE A 160 13.66 6.38 22.59
C ILE A 160 14.20 7.19 21.40
N ILE A 161 14.46 6.51 20.28
CA ILE A 161 14.70 7.13 18.98
C ILE A 161 13.50 6.80 18.11
N ILE A 162 12.87 7.84 17.57
CA ILE A 162 11.73 7.71 16.65
C ILE A 162 12.27 7.83 15.23
N SER A 163 11.81 6.95 14.34
CA SER A 163 12.24 6.87 12.94
C SER A 163 13.78 6.81 12.78
N PRO A 164 14.44 5.79 13.36
CA PRO A 164 15.88 5.62 13.26
C PRO A 164 16.33 5.38 11.81
N LEU A 165 17.41 6.06 11.39
CA LEU A 165 17.96 5.95 10.02
C LEU A 165 18.77 4.67 9.78
N ASP A 166 19.16 3.95 10.84
CA ASP A 166 19.98 2.74 10.78
C ASP A 166 19.17 1.44 10.67
N VAL A 167 17.85 1.53 10.45
CA VAL A 167 16.94 0.38 10.42
C VAL A 167 16.38 0.16 9.01
N ASP A 168 16.46 -1.08 8.54
CA ASP A 168 15.82 -1.50 7.29
C ASP A 168 14.33 -1.76 7.55
N GLU A 169 13.47 -0.82 7.12
CA GLU A 169 12.02 -0.86 7.36
C GLU A 169 11.36 -2.15 6.85
N LYS A 170 11.91 -2.77 5.79
CA LYS A 170 11.36 -3.97 5.17
C LYS A 170 11.42 -5.20 6.07
N LYS A 171 12.24 -5.17 7.13
CA LYS A 171 12.37 -6.28 8.09
C LYS A 171 11.27 -6.28 9.15
N LEU A 172 10.56 -5.17 9.33
CA LEU A 172 9.50 -5.04 10.32
C LEU A 172 8.13 -5.14 9.65
N PRO A 173 7.14 -5.79 10.29
CA PRO A 173 5.83 -5.97 9.70
C PRO A 173 5.13 -4.62 9.51
N GLU A 174 4.40 -4.49 8.41
CA GLU A 174 3.60 -3.29 8.11
C GLU A 174 2.31 -3.26 8.94
N VAL A 175 1.80 -2.07 9.28
CA VAL A 175 0.53 -1.93 10.03
C VAL A 175 -0.62 -2.65 9.34
N THR A 176 -0.63 -2.63 8.01
CA THR A 176 -1.66 -3.29 7.21
C THR A 176 -1.72 -4.81 7.46
N GLU A 177 -0.62 -5.46 7.85
CA GLU A 177 -0.60 -6.89 8.15
C GLU A 177 -1.44 -7.27 9.38
N PHE A 178 -1.70 -6.30 10.25
CA PHE A 178 -2.54 -6.47 11.44
C PHE A 178 -4.01 -6.15 11.19
N ILE A 179 -4.38 -5.76 9.97
CA ILE A 179 -5.78 -5.50 9.58
C ILE A 179 -6.43 -6.81 9.12
N ASN A 180 -7.52 -7.16 9.78
CA ASN A 180 -8.39 -8.27 9.44
C ASN A 180 -9.37 -7.87 8.33
N LYS A 181 -9.76 -8.85 7.51
CA LYS A 181 -10.87 -8.71 6.58
C LYS A 181 -12.18 -8.85 7.32
N ILE A 182 -13.17 -8.04 6.98
CA ILE A 182 -14.45 -7.98 7.69
C ILE A 182 -15.16 -9.35 7.72
N SER A 183 -15.16 -10.10 6.62
CA SER A 183 -15.79 -11.43 6.58
C SER A 183 -15.15 -12.48 7.51
N GLU A 184 -13.90 -12.28 7.92
CA GLU A 184 -13.11 -13.26 8.67
C GLU A 184 -13.12 -12.99 10.19
N ILE A 185 -13.74 -11.90 10.66
CA ILE A 185 -13.64 -11.50 12.08
C ILE A 185 -14.67 -12.15 13.02
N LYS A 186 -15.62 -12.93 12.50
CA LYS A 186 -16.75 -13.49 13.28
C LYS A 186 -16.32 -14.24 14.56
N ASN A 187 -15.19 -14.95 14.50
CA ASN A 187 -14.69 -15.77 15.60
C ASN A 187 -13.65 -15.06 16.48
N LEU A 188 -13.39 -13.78 16.23
CA LEU A 188 -12.41 -13.00 16.99
C LEU A 188 -13.08 -12.29 18.15
N VAL A 189 -12.39 -12.13 19.27
CA VAL A 189 -12.86 -11.27 20.37
C VAL A 189 -12.64 -9.79 20.03
N LYS A 190 -11.50 -9.50 19.41
CA LYS A 190 -11.13 -8.18 18.92
C LYS A 190 -10.57 -8.27 17.51
N ALA A 191 -10.82 -7.24 16.72
CA ALA A 191 -10.33 -7.12 15.36
C ALA A 191 -9.82 -5.71 15.09
N ASN A 192 -8.91 -5.63 14.11
CA ASN A 192 -8.56 -4.39 13.47
C ASN A 192 -9.17 -4.43 12.06
N ILE A 193 -9.94 -3.42 11.65
CA ILE A 193 -10.55 -3.37 10.32
C ILE A 193 -10.31 -2.02 9.67
N ILE A 194 -10.33 -2.00 8.36
CA ILE A 194 -10.46 -0.79 7.55
C ILE A 194 -11.69 -0.98 6.68
N GLY A 195 -12.60 -0.01 6.67
CA GLY A 195 -13.77 -0.08 5.81
C GLY A 195 -14.25 1.28 5.34
N VAL A 196 -14.90 1.29 4.18
CA VAL A 196 -15.58 2.46 3.64
C VAL A 196 -16.96 2.57 4.26
N VAL A 197 -17.29 3.78 4.70
CA VAL A 197 -18.62 4.16 5.16
C VAL A 197 -19.61 4.00 4.00
N ASN A 198 -20.56 3.08 4.13
CA ASN A 198 -21.60 2.84 3.13
C ASN A 198 -23.00 3.30 3.59
N SER A 199 -23.09 3.91 4.78
CA SER A 199 -24.33 4.48 5.34
C SER A 199 -24.05 5.78 6.09
N PRO A 200 -24.97 6.75 6.14
CA PRO A 200 -24.81 7.93 6.99
C PRO A 200 -24.70 7.53 8.48
N PRO A 201 -23.78 8.12 9.26
CA PRO A 201 -23.69 7.84 10.69
C PRO A 201 -24.97 8.20 11.43
N LYS A 202 -25.47 7.26 12.25
CA LYS A 202 -26.66 7.45 13.09
C LYS A 202 -26.27 7.59 14.54
N THR A 203 -26.49 8.77 15.10
CA THR A 203 -26.24 9.05 16.51
C THR A 203 -27.48 8.83 17.36
N SER A 204 -27.31 8.19 18.52
CA SER A 204 -28.31 8.04 19.57
C SER A 204 -27.70 8.41 20.92
N THR A 205 -28.52 8.91 21.84
CA THR A 205 -28.12 9.22 23.21
C THR A 205 -28.96 8.43 24.21
N PHE A 206 -28.41 8.16 25.39
CA PHE A 206 -29.10 7.45 26.46
C PHE A 206 -28.68 8.02 27.82
N LYS A 207 -29.56 7.90 28.82
CA LYS A 207 -29.30 8.43 30.16
C LYS A 207 -28.52 7.40 30.98
N CYS A 208 -27.34 7.77 31.45
CA CYS A 208 -26.61 7.07 32.52
C CYS A 208 -26.88 7.76 33.86
N GLU A 209 -26.56 7.09 34.97
CA GLU A 209 -26.79 7.58 36.33
C GLU A 209 -26.17 8.96 36.62
N SER A 210 -25.07 9.31 35.93
CA SER A 210 -24.31 10.55 36.14
C SER A 210 -24.01 11.36 34.88
N SER A 211 -24.39 10.88 33.68
CA SER A 211 -24.08 11.54 32.40
C SER A 211 -25.00 11.07 31.26
N ILE A 212 -24.95 11.74 30.10
CA ILE A 212 -25.63 11.28 28.88
C ILE A 212 -24.60 10.49 28.06
N GLY A 213 -24.85 9.19 27.87
CA GLY A 213 -24.07 8.34 26.98
C GLY A 213 -24.41 8.60 25.52
N LYS A 214 -23.44 8.43 24.63
CA LYS A 214 -23.60 8.59 23.17
C LYS A 214 -23.19 7.32 22.45
N VAL A 215 -23.99 6.91 21.47
CA VAL A 215 -23.66 5.81 20.54
C VAL A 215 -23.86 6.28 19.13
N LEU A 216 -22.86 6.06 18.28
CA LEU A 216 -22.94 6.27 16.85
C LEU A 216 -22.80 4.94 16.13
N ARG A 217 -23.72 4.65 15.22
CA ARG A 217 -23.70 3.46 14.37
C ARG A 217 -23.47 3.86 12.92
N VAL A 218 -22.53 3.21 12.28
CA VAL A 218 -22.23 3.41 10.87
C VAL A 218 -21.84 2.07 10.26
N LYS A 219 -22.40 1.74 9.10
CA LYS A 219 -21.99 0.55 8.37
C LYS A 219 -20.70 0.83 7.60
N LEU A 220 -19.78 -0.12 7.70
CA LEU A 220 -18.50 -0.16 7.01
C LEU A 220 -18.48 -1.37 6.08
N SER A 221 -17.85 -1.22 4.93
CA SER A 221 -17.66 -2.29 3.95
C SER A 221 -16.21 -2.37 3.50
N ASP A 222 -15.74 -3.60 3.26
CA ASP A 222 -14.50 -3.88 2.56
C ASP A 222 -14.79 -4.81 1.36
N SER A 223 -13.76 -5.23 0.62
CA SER A 223 -13.91 -6.16 -0.51
C SER A 223 -14.49 -7.53 -0.16
N THR A 224 -14.62 -7.86 1.13
CA THR A 224 -14.98 -9.19 1.62
C THR A 224 -16.33 -9.24 2.33
N GLY A 225 -16.81 -8.11 2.87
CA GLY A 225 -18.11 -8.06 3.54
C GLY A 225 -18.41 -6.73 4.21
N GLU A 226 -19.46 -6.75 5.03
CA GLU A 226 -19.97 -5.59 5.77
C GLU A 226 -19.96 -5.83 7.28
N ALA A 227 -19.71 -4.76 8.05
CA ALA A 227 -19.87 -4.74 9.49
C ALA A 227 -20.45 -3.41 9.94
N THR A 228 -21.20 -3.40 11.05
CA THR A 228 -21.58 -2.14 11.71
C THR A 228 -20.53 -1.74 12.72
N LEU A 229 -19.91 -0.59 12.52
CA LEU A 229 -19.13 0.08 13.54
C LEU A 229 -20.09 0.73 14.56
N VAL A 230 -19.96 0.33 15.82
CA VAL A 230 -20.68 0.90 16.97
C VAL A 230 -19.68 1.69 17.81
N ALA A 231 -19.63 3.00 17.62
CA ALA A 231 -18.73 3.89 18.34
C ALA A 231 -19.39 4.46 19.59
N TRP A 232 -18.70 4.35 20.73
CA TRP A 232 -19.21 4.78 22.03
C TRP A 232 -18.54 6.08 22.50
N ASN A 233 -19.35 7.02 22.99
CA ASN A 233 -18.93 8.26 23.66
C ASN A 233 -17.88 9.07 22.86
N GLU A 234 -16.64 9.20 23.35
CA GLU A 234 -15.55 9.92 22.66
C GLU A 234 -15.30 9.38 21.24
N GLN A 235 -15.43 8.06 21.05
CA GLN A 235 -15.27 7.45 19.73
C GLN A 235 -16.38 7.91 18.77
N ALA A 236 -17.61 8.08 19.28
CA ALA A 236 -18.71 8.60 18.48
C ALA A 236 -18.45 10.05 18.04
N GLU A 237 -17.83 10.88 18.89
CA GLU A 237 -17.45 12.25 18.52
C GLU A 237 -16.39 12.28 17.40
N LYS A 238 -15.41 11.37 17.42
CA LYS A 238 -14.33 11.32 16.40
C LYS A 238 -14.83 11.11 14.98
N ILE A 239 -15.94 10.38 14.83
CA ILE A 239 -16.49 10.00 13.52
C ILE A 239 -17.90 10.55 13.28
N LYS A 240 -18.34 11.54 14.07
CA LYS A 240 -19.70 12.11 13.96
C LYS A 240 -19.96 12.78 12.61
N ASP A 241 -18.92 13.39 12.07
CA ASP A 241 -18.95 14.13 10.79
C ASP A 241 -18.51 13.23 9.63
N ALA A 242 -18.47 11.91 9.84
CA ALA A 242 -18.13 10.98 8.77
C ALA A 242 -19.24 10.94 7.71
N LYS A 243 -18.85 10.80 6.45
CA LYS A 243 -19.76 10.73 5.31
C LYS A 243 -19.63 9.40 4.58
N ILE A 244 -20.62 9.10 3.74
CA ILE A 244 -20.53 7.96 2.82
C ILE A 244 -19.25 8.12 1.99
N GLY A 245 -18.49 7.05 1.78
CA GLY A 245 -17.20 7.12 1.08
C GLY A 245 -15.99 7.44 1.98
N ASP A 246 -16.17 7.96 3.19
CA ASP A 246 -15.07 8.08 4.15
C ASP A 246 -14.48 6.69 4.45
N VAL A 247 -13.17 6.61 4.63
CA VAL A 247 -12.48 5.37 5.02
C VAL A 247 -12.11 5.46 6.49
N ILE A 248 -12.66 4.54 7.29
CA ILE A 248 -12.43 4.47 8.73
C ILE A 248 -11.56 3.27 9.04
N GLN A 249 -10.43 3.51 9.71
CA GLN A 249 -9.65 2.48 10.38
C GLN A 249 -10.16 2.33 11.82
N VAL A 250 -10.40 1.09 12.21
CA VAL A 250 -10.73 0.69 13.58
C VAL A 250 -9.64 -0.24 14.07
N MET A 251 -8.87 0.18 15.07
CA MET A 251 -7.89 -0.68 15.75
C MET A 251 -8.46 -1.11 17.10
N ASN A 252 -8.26 -2.38 17.46
CA ASN A 252 -8.65 -2.96 18.75
C ASN A 252 -10.17 -2.87 19.03
N GLY A 253 -11.00 -2.98 17.99
CA GLY A 253 -12.46 -3.02 18.10
C GLY A 253 -12.95 -4.37 18.60
N LYS A 254 -13.95 -4.39 19.49
CA LYS A 254 -14.54 -5.62 20.02
C LYS A 254 -15.55 -6.18 19.03
N VAL A 255 -15.43 -7.44 18.66
CA VAL A 255 -16.37 -8.06 17.71
C VAL A 255 -17.56 -8.64 18.47
N ILE A 256 -18.76 -8.38 17.96
CA ILE A 256 -20.02 -8.95 18.43
C ILE A 256 -20.76 -9.47 17.20
N VAL A 257 -21.21 -10.73 17.26
CA VAL A 257 -22.02 -11.34 16.20
C VAL A 257 -23.47 -11.35 16.67
N GLY A 258 -24.33 -10.64 15.93
CA GLY A 258 -25.76 -10.55 16.18
C GLY A 258 -26.54 -11.72 15.57
N MET A 259 -27.87 -11.62 15.63
CA MET A 259 -28.76 -12.56 14.92
C MET A 259 -28.52 -12.48 13.41
N ASN A 260 -28.62 -13.61 12.70
CA ASN A 260 -28.34 -13.74 11.26
C ASN A 260 -26.90 -13.40 10.85
N ASP A 261 -25.90 -13.73 11.68
CA ASP A 261 -24.47 -13.60 11.35
C ASP A 261 -24.01 -12.17 11.08
N PHE A 262 -24.79 -11.18 11.49
CA PHE A 262 -24.44 -9.77 11.34
C PHE A 262 -23.29 -9.39 12.26
N ILE A 263 -22.26 -8.78 11.70
CA ILE A 263 -21.05 -8.43 12.43
C ILE A 263 -21.14 -6.98 12.92
N GLU A 264 -20.99 -6.80 14.22
CA GLU A 264 -20.79 -5.50 14.84
C GLU A 264 -19.37 -5.39 15.38
N VAL A 265 -18.71 -4.26 15.11
CA VAL A 265 -17.42 -3.91 15.69
C VAL A 265 -17.62 -2.74 16.64
N HIS A 266 -17.54 -3.02 17.93
CA HIS A 266 -17.74 -2.06 19.01
C HIS A 266 -16.42 -1.33 19.30
N ALA A 267 -16.40 -0.03 19.00
CA ALA A 267 -15.31 0.86 19.36
C ALA A 267 -15.56 1.47 20.74
N GLU A 268 -15.04 0.77 21.76
CA GLU A 268 -15.06 1.19 23.17
C GLU A 268 -13.83 2.07 23.51
N LYS A 269 -13.58 2.33 24.81
CA LYS A 269 -12.47 3.19 25.29
C LYS A 269 -11.07 2.73 24.83
N GLN A 270 -10.89 1.43 24.61
CA GLN A 270 -9.60 0.87 24.18
C GLN A 270 -9.46 0.79 22.65
N ALA A 271 -10.50 1.06 21.88
CA ALA A 271 -10.38 1.11 20.42
C ALA A 271 -9.70 2.43 20.00
N VAL A 272 -9.05 2.42 18.84
CA VAL A 272 -8.56 3.65 18.19
C VAL A 272 -9.29 3.78 16.85
N LEU A 273 -10.00 4.88 16.67
CA LEU A 273 -10.68 5.22 15.42
C LEU A 273 -9.93 6.34 14.73
N THR A 274 -9.62 6.12 13.46
CA THR A 274 -8.98 7.11 12.58
C THR A 274 -9.75 7.15 11.26
N ILE A 275 -10.16 8.34 10.84
CA ILE A 275 -10.61 8.55 9.46
C ILE A 275 -9.34 8.74 8.63
N ILE A 276 -9.01 7.74 7.82
CA ILE A 276 -7.77 7.73 7.03
C ILE A 276 -7.96 8.30 5.62
N ALA A 277 -9.22 8.48 5.19
CA ALA A 277 -9.58 9.25 4.00
C ALA A 277 -10.98 9.84 4.17
N ARG A 278 -11.18 11.10 3.79
CA ARG A 278 -12.48 11.80 3.79
C ARG A 278 -13.02 11.91 2.36
N GLU A 279 -14.32 11.71 2.18
CA GLU A 279 -15.10 11.97 0.97
C GLU A 279 -14.97 13.44 0.53
N THR A 280 -14.78 14.37 1.47
CA THR A 280 -14.70 15.82 1.16
C THR A 280 -13.34 16.48 1.34
N GLU A 281 -12.28 15.73 1.67
CA GLU A 281 -10.88 16.20 1.50
C GLU A 281 -10.32 15.81 0.12
N SER A 282 -11.18 15.39 -0.81
CA SER A 282 -10.90 15.34 -2.24
C SER A 282 -11.24 16.66 -2.93
N LYS A 283 -10.80 17.80 -2.39
CA LYS A 283 -10.51 18.95 -3.26
C LYS A 283 -9.14 18.66 -3.86
N GLU A 284 -9.16 17.92 -4.97
CA GLU A 284 -8.11 17.13 -5.65
C GLU A 284 -8.25 15.61 -5.48
N ASN A 285 -9.42 15.07 -5.83
CA ASN A 285 -9.53 13.82 -6.58
C ASN A 285 -10.97 13.72 -7.09
N GLU A 286 -11.30 14.56 -8.08
CA GLU A 286 -12.29 14.13 -9.06
C GLU A 286 -11.87 12.73 -9.55
N ALA A 287 -12.83 11.84 -9.81
CA ALA A 287 -12.50 10.53 -10.35
C ALA A 287 -11.67 10.74 -11.62
N LEU A 288 -10.39 10.41 -11.55
CA LEU A 288 -9.48 10.65 -12.65
C LEU A 288 -9.98 9.87 -13.85
N LYS A 289 -9.92 10.53 -14.99
CA LYS A 289 -10.16 9.86 -16.25
C LYS A 289 -8.96 9.01 -16.65
N VAL A 290 -9.19 7.97 -17.44
CA VAL A 290 -8.12 7.07 -17.90
C VAL A 290 -7.00 7.83 -18.62
N ALA A 291 -7.33 8.87 -19.40
CA ALA A 291 -6.35 9.71 -20.07
C ALA A 291 -5.47 10.56 -19.12
N GLU A 292 -5.90 10.77 -17.88
CA GLU A 292 -5.21 11.58 -16.87
C GLU A 292 -4.26 10.77 -15.99
N LEU A 293 -4.25 9.44 -16.15
CA LEU A 293 -3.42 8.54 -15.35
C LEU A 293 -1.93 8.77 -15.65
N LYS A 294 -1.24 9.37 -14.69
CA LYS A 294 0.22 9.62 -14.73
C LYS A 294 0.95 8.67 -13.80
N LEU A 295 2.16 8.27 -14.22
CA LEU A 295 3.02 7.40 -13.43
C LEU A 295 3.33 8.01 -12.06
N GLY A 296 3.25 7.20 -11.01
CA GLY A 296 3.54 7.62 -9.64
C GLY A 296 2.36 8.24 -8.91
N VAL A 297 1.23 8.48 -9.57
CA VAL A 297 -0.03 8.85 -8.90
C VAL A 297 -0.43 7.73 -7.95
N LYS A 298 -0.66 8.10 -6.68
CA LYS A 298 -1.13 7.21 -5.62
C LYS A 298 -2.50 7.70 -5.16
N ASN A 299 -3.25 6.80 -4.56
CA ASN A 299 -4.53 7.09 -3.91
C ASN A 299 -5.57 7.75 -4.82
N CYS A 300 -5.57 7.43 -6.12
CA CYS A 300 -6.53 7.98 -7.06
C CYS A 300 -7.79 7.13 -7.15
N ASN A 301 -8.92 7.79 -7.41
CA ASN A 301 -10.20 7.14 -7.64
C ASN A 301 -10.48 7.13 -9.14
N VAL A 302 -10.93 5.99 -9.68
CA VAL A 302 -11.22 5.84 -11.12
C VAL A 302 -12.47 4.98 -11.29
N THR A 303 -13.41 5.43 -12.13
CA THR A 303 -14.59 4.65 -12.51
C THR A 303 -14.44 4.17 -13.94
N VAL A 304 -14.52 2.87 -14.16
CA VAL A 304 -14.24 2.23 -15.45
C VAL A 304 -15.20 1.07 -15.72
N LYS A 305 -15.36 0.75 -17.01
CA LYS A 305 -16.05 -0.45 -17.49
C LYS A 305 -15.03 -1.57 -17.74
N ILE A 306 -15.35 -2.81 -17.36
CA ILE A 306 -14.53 -3.98 -17.69
C ILE A 306 -14.86 -4.46 -19.11
N PHE A 307 -13.87 -4.54 -20.00
CA PHE A 307 -14.05 -5.07 -21.35
C PHE A 307 -13.63 -6.54 -21.49
N LYS A 308 -12.52 -6.90 -20.85
CA LYS A 308 -11.97 -8.26 -20.83
C LYS A 308 -11.20 -8.52 -19.54
N LYS A 309 -11.25 -9.74 -19.00
CA LYS A 309 -10.46 -10.14 -17.82
C LYS A 309 -9.58 -11.36 -18.10
N SER A 310 -8.44 -11.44 -17.42
CA SER A 310 -7.61 -12.64 -17.42
C SER A 310 -8.21 -13.70 -16.51
N GLU A 311 -7.64 -14.90 -16.55
CA GLU A 311 -7.87 -15.89 -15.51
C GLU A 311 -7.28 -15.43 -14.17
N LEU A 312 -7.88 -15.89 -13.07
CA LEU A 312 -7.36 -15.70 -11.72
C LEU A 312 -6.10 -16.54 -11.55
N LYS A 313 -4.98 -15.90 -11.19
CA LYS A 313 -3.70 -16.58 -10.96
C LYS A 313 -3.29 -16.49 -9.50
N MET A 314 -2.60 -17.52 -9.02
CA MET A 314 -1.91 -17.50 -7.74
C MET A 314 -0.43 -17.19 -7.99
N VAL A 315 0.09 -16.17 -7.31
CA VAL A 315 1.49 -15.74 -7.44
C VAL A 315 2.13 -15.58 -6.08
N LYS A 316 3.43 -15.85 -5.98
CA LYS A 316 4.20 -15.70 -4.75
C LYS A 316 4.90 -14.34 -4.75
N VAL A 317 4.54 -13.47 -3.80
CA VAL A 317 5.12 -12.13 -3.64
C VAL A 317 5.67 -12.01 -2.23
N ALA A 318 6.97 -11.68 -2.11
CA ALA A 318 7.66 -11.56 -0.82
C ALA A 318 7.45 -12.79 0.10
N GLY A 319 7.46 -13.99 -0.49
CA GLY A 319 7.28 -15.24 0.24
C GLY A 319 5.83 -15.64 0.53
N LYS A 320 4.85 -14.76 0.33
CA LYS A 320 3.41 -15.03 0.56
C LYS A 320 2.69 -15.30 -0.76
N GLU A 321 1.77 -16.26 -0.76
CA GLU A 321 0.90 -16.50 -1.91
C GLU A 321 -0.25 -15.49 -1.93
N THR A 322 -0.53 -14.92 -3.10
CA THR A 322 -1.63 -13.97 -3.30
C THR A 322 -2.27 -14.18 -4.66
N SER A 323 -3.58 -13.92 -4.75
CA SER A 323 -4.31 -13.98 -6.01
C SER A 323 -4.10 -12.70 -6.82
N VAL A 324 -4.05 -12.81 -8.15
CA VAL A 324 -3.95 -11.67 -9.06
C VAL A 324 -4.81 -11.92 -10.30
N ILE A 325 -5.47 -10.87 -10.77
CA ILE A 325 -6.21 -10.87 -12.04
C ILE A 325 -5.97 -9.51 -12.72
N GLU A 326 -5.84 -9.53 -14.04
CA GLU A 326 -5.72 -8.32 -14.86
C GLU A 326 -6.99 -8.15 -15.69
N ALA A 327 -7.42 -6.92 -15.88
CA ALA A 327 -8.55 -6.59 -16.74
C ALA A 327 -8.22 -5.42 -17.66
N LEU A 328 -8.70 -5.50 -18.90
CA LEU A 328 -8.80 -4.36 -19.79
C LEU A 328 -10.01 -3.56 -19.36
N VAL A 329 -9.77 -2.33 -18.93
CA VAL A 329 -10.80 -1.41 -18.46
C VAL A 329 -10.75 -0.12 -19.26
N GLY A 330 -11.85 0.63 -19.28
CA GLY A 330 -11.85 1.93 -19.94
C GLY A 330 -13.01 2.83 -19.54
N ASP A 331 -12.86 4.08 -19.92
CA ASP A 331 -13.86 5.13 -19.83
C ASP A 331 -13.94 5.93 -21.14
N GLU A 332 -14.68 7.04 -21.17
CA GLU A 332 -14.85 7.86 -22.37
C GLU A 332 -13.56 8.55 -22.85
N THR A 333 -12.47 8.45 -22.08
CA THR A 333 -11.20 9.08 -22.39
C THR A 333 -10.14 8.09 -22.86
N GLY A 334 -10.31 6.79 -22.59
CA GLY A 334 -9.38 5.78 -23.07
C GLY A 334 -9.46 4.42 -22.40
N LEU A 335 -8.43 3.62 -22.67
CA LEU A 335 -8.25 2.25 -22.17
C LEU A 335 -7.03 2.17 -21.25
N ALA A 336 -7.13 1.33 -20.22
CA ALA A 336 -6.03 0.99 -19.31
C ALA A 336 -6.07 -0.49 -18.91
N ILE A 337 -4.96 -0.97 -18.39
CA ILE A 337 -4.91 -2.26 -17.69
C ILE A 337 -5.12 -2.01 -16.20
N ALA A 338 -6.07 -2.70 -15.59
CA ALA A 338 -6.23 -2.72 -14.15
C ALA A 338 -5.76 -4.08 -13.59
N THR A 339 -4.83 -4.05 -12.64
CA THR A 339 -4.33 -5.22 -11.90
C THR A 339 -4.95 -5.23 -10.52
N PHE A 340 -5.71 -6.28 -10.21
CA PHE A 340 -6.36 -6.47 -8.91
C PHE A 340 -5.65 -7.57 -8.15
N TRP A 341 -5.40 -7.33 -6.86
CA TRP A 341 -4.66 -8.23 -5.99
C TRP A 341 -5.55 -8.78 -4.86
N GLY A 342 -5.23 -9.99 -4.38
CA GLY A 342 -5.89 -10.61 -3.24
C GLY A 342 -7.39 -10.79 -3.44
N GLU A 343 -8.20 -10.27 -2.50
CA GLU A 343 -9.66 -10.41 -2.55
C GLU A 343 -10.29 -9.61 -3.69
N ASN A 344 -9.75 -8.42 -4.02
CA ASN A 344 -10.18 -7.68 -5.20
C ASN A 344 -10.04 -8.54 -6.47
N ALA A 345 -8.99 -9.38 -6.55
CA ALA A 345 -8.84 -10.31 -7.67
C ALA A 345 -9.96 -11.36 -7.73
N LYS A 346 -10.36 -11.90 -6.57
CA LYS A 346 -11.44 -12.88 -6.47
C LYS A 346 -12.81 -12.26 -6.76
N VAL A 347 -13.04 -11.01 -6.36
CA VAL A 347 -14.25 -10.25 -6.71
C VAL A 347 -14.35 -10.11 -8.22
N ILE A 348 -13.30 -9.58 -8.87
CA ILE A 348 -13.28 -9.38 -10.33
C ILE A 348 -13.37 -10.71 -11.09
N ALA A 349 -12.81 -11.80 -10.56
CA ALA A 349 -12.96 -13.13 -11.16
C ALA A 349 -14.43 -13.54 -11.29
N LYS A 350 -15.30 -13.16 -10.34
CA LYS A 350 -16.75 -13.45 -10.35
C LYS A 350 -17.59 -12.40 -11.08
N THR A 351 -17.05 -11.23 -11.37
CA THR A 351 -17.76 -10.15 -12.06
C THR A 351 -17.91 -10.43 -13.55
N GLU A 352 -19.06 -10.08 -14.14
CA GLU A 352 -19.28 -10.21 -15.58
C GLU A 352 -18.56 -9.11 -16.37
N GLU A 353 -18.14 -9.43 -17.60
CA GLU A 353 -17.65 -8.40 -18.53
C GLU A 353 -18.76 -7.38 -18.83
N ASN A 354 -18.39 -6.16 -19.17
CA ASN A 354 -19.23 -4.96 -19.28
C ASN A 354 -19.73 -4.37 -17.94
N SER A 355 -19.44 -5.00 -16.80
CA SER A 355 -19.73 -4.40 -15.49
C SER A 355 -18.92 -3.12 -15.28
N ILE A 356 -19.55 -2.12 -14.64
CA ILE A 356 -18.90 -0.87 -14.26
C ILE A 356 -18.48 -0.96 -12.80
N LEU A 357 -17.27 -0.48 -12.52
CA LEU A 357 -16.71 -0.45 -11.19
C LEU A 357 -16.03 0.88 -10.90
N THR A 358 -16.05 1.26 -9.63
CA THR A 358 -15.18 2.32 -9.10
C THR A 358 -14.07 1.69 -8.28
N ILE A 359 -12.83 1.99 -8.66
CA ILE A 359 -11.63 1.67 -7.88
C ILE A 359 -11.32 2.88 -7.02
N ILE A 360 -11.42 2.72 -5.71
CA ILE A 360 -11.04 3.72 -4.72
C ILE A 360 -9.61 3.42 -4.27
N ASN A 361 -8.81 4.47 -4.10
CA ASN A 361 -7.43 4.37 -3.60
C ASN A 361 -6.53 3.49 -4.48
N ALA A 362 -6.64 3.63 -5.81
CA ALA A 362 -5.80 2.96 -6.79
C ALA A 362 -4.40 3.59 -6.84
N THR A 363 -3.41 2.82 -7.28
CA THR A 363 -2.06 3.34 -7.58
C THR A 363 -1.75 3.15 -9.05
N VAL A 364 -1.21 4.19 -9.70
CA VAL A 364 -0.79 4.14 -11.10
C VAL A 364 0.67 3.69 -11.20
N LYS A 365 0.89 2.56 -11.89
CA LYS A 365 2.22 1.96 -12.13
C LYS A 365 2.40 1.67 -13.62
N LEU A 366 3.64 1.34 -14.00
CA LEU A 366 3.91 0.77 -15.33
C LEU A 366 3.61 -0.73 -15.32
N ASN A 367 2.92 -1.19 -16.36
CA ASN A 367 2.88 -2.60 -16.77
C ASN A 367 3.50 -2.71 -18.17
N GLY A 368 4.77 -3.13 -18.22
CA GLY A 368 5.59 -3.01 -19.43
C GLY A 368 5.75 -1.54 -19.82
N LYS A 369 5.25 -1.16 -21.00
CA LYS A 369 5.25 0.23 -21.49
C LYS A 369 3.94 0.99 -21.26
N PHE A 370 2.92 0.34 -20.70
CA PHE A 370 1.60 0.92 -20.53
C PHE A 370 1.38 1.40 -19.10
N THR A 371 0.62 2.48 -18.96
CA THR A 371 0.09 2.91 -17.67
C THR A 371 -0.97 1.91 -17.20
N ALA A 372 -0.83 1.42 -15.97
CA ALA A 372 -1.72 0.45 -15.37
C ALA A 372 -2.20 0.91 -13.99
N LEU A 373 -3.49 0.70 -13.74
CA LEU A 373 -4.11 0.86 -12.42
C LEU A 373 -3.81 -0.36 -11.58
N THR A 374 -3.37 -0.16 -10.34
CA THR A 374 -3.18 -1.24 -9.37
C THR A 374 -4.16 -1.06 -8.22
N ALA A 375 -5.06 -2.03 -8.07
CA ALA A 375 -5.92 -2.18 -6.91
C ALA A 375 -5.25 -3.13 -5.90
N GLY A 376 -4.47 -2.54 -4.98
CA GLY A 376 -3.73 -3.25 -3.94
C GLY A 376 -4.57 -3.56 -2.70
N LYS A 377 -3.91 -3.91 -1.60
CA LYS A 377 -4.56 -4.28 -0.33
C LYS A 377 -5.43 -3.16 0.28
N LEU A 378 -5.06 -1.90 0.05
CA LEU A 378 -5.79 -0.73 0.56
C LEU A 378 -6.79 -0.16 -0.46
N SER A 379 -6.84 -0.73 -1.67
CA SER A 379 -7.77 -0.31 -2.70
C SER A 379 -9.10 -1.03 -2.55
N ILE A 380 -10.18 -0.33 -2.85
CA ILE A 380 -11.55 -0.86 -2.70
C ILE A 380 -12.20 -0.83 -4.07
N VAL A 381 -12.88 -1.92 -4.41
CA VAL A 381 -13.52 -2.09 -5.71
C VAL A 381 -15.02 -2.20 -5.48
N ASN A 382 -15.76 -1.18 -5.90
CA ASN A 382 -17.21 -1.15 -5.81
C ASN A 382 -17.81 -1.40 -7.20
N LEU A 383 -18.74 -2.34 -7.30
CA LEU A 383 -19.52 -2.55 -8.52
C LEU A 383 -20.67 -1.54 -8.55
N ASN A 384 -20.83 -0.86 -9.69
CA ASN A 384 -21.85 0.16 -9.88
C ASN A 384 -22.75 -0.20 -11.06
N PRO A 385 -23.70 -1.13 -10.88
CA PRO A 385 -24.58 -1.58 -11.97
C PRO A 385 -25.52 -0.49 -12.49
N ASN A 386 -25.75 0.58 -11.72
CA ASN A 386 -26.67 1.67 -12.07
C ASN A 386 -26.00 2.82 -12.83
N ILE A 387 -24.68 2.82 -12.97
CA ILE A 387 -23.97 3.83 -13.76
C ILE A 387 -23.99 3.37 -15.21
N VAL A 388 -24.19 4.28 -16.15
CA VAL A 388 -23.95 4.05 -17.57
C VAL A 388 -22.68 4.80 -17.94
N LEU A 389 -21.70 4.09 -18.48
CA LEU A 389 -20.40 4.64 -18.81
C LEU A 389 -20.20 4.55 -20.33
N ILE A 390 -19.76 5.66 -20.92
CA ILE A 390 -19.53 5.75 -22.37
C ILE A 390 -18.27 4.94 -22.70
N ASP A 391 -18.34 4.16 -23.78
CA ASP A 391 -17.22 3.35 -24.24
C ASP A 391 -16.03 4.24 -24.69
N PRO A 392 -14.80 3.73 -24.63
CA PRO A 392 -13.60 4.44 -25.08
C PRO A 392 -13.68 4.94 -26.52
N PRO A 393 -13.11 6.12 -26.80
CA PRO A 393 -13.20 6.74 -28.11
C PRO A 393 -12.44 5.93 -29.14
N LYS A 394 -12.97 5.88 -30.36
CA LYS A 394 -12.26 5.29 -31.49
C LYS A 394 -11.11 6.19 -31.91
N THR A 395 -9.95 5.58 -32.15
CA THR A 395 -8.77 6.21 -32.70
C THR A 395 -8.75 5.96 -34.19
N LYS A 396 -8.75 7.04 -34.99
CA LYS A 396 -8.50 6.96 -36.42
C LYS A 396 -7.11 6.42 -36.67
N ILE A 397 -6.97 5.50 -37.62
CA ILE A 397 -5.72 4.78 -37.89
C ILE A 397 -4.55 5.75 -38.08
N ASN A 398 -4.71 6.79 -38.92
CA ASN A 398 -3.64 7.76 -39.17
C ASN A 398 -3.32 8.68 -37.98
N GLU A 399 -4.18 8.75 -36.97
CA GLU A 399 -3.98 9.56 -35.77
C GLU A 399 -3.21 8.79 -34.67
N ALA A 400 -3.02 7.47 -34.80
CA ALA A 400 -2.26 6.66 -33.86
C ALA A 400 -0.77 7.06 -33.82
N LYS A 401 -0.36 7.80 -32.78
CA LYS A 401 1.02 8.33 -32.62
C LYS A 401 1.72 7.85 -31.35
N GLU A 402 0.97 7.49 -30.31
CA GLU A 402 1.52 7.21 -28.98
C GLU A 402 1.74 5.71 -28.78
N GLU A 403 3.01 5.30 -28.58
CA GLU A 403 3.38 3.89 -28.41
C GLU A 403 3.02 3.30 -27.03
N ASN A 404 2.75 4.17 -26.04
CA ASN A 404 2.48 3.82 -24.65
C ASN A 404 0.99 3.89 -24.28
N LYS A 405 0.10 4.14 -25.25
CA LYS A 405 -1.36 4.14 -25.07
C LYS A 405 -2.02 2.92 -25.69
N LEU A 406 -3.11 2.48 -25.06
CA LEU A 406 -4.02 1.50 -25.61
C LEU A 406 -5.12 2.20 -26.39
N LEU A 407 -5.37 1.69 -27.59
CA LEU A 407 -6.27 2.29 -28.58
C LEU A 407 -7.46 1.38 -28.82
N THR A 408 -8.57 2.01 -29.20
CA THR A 408 -9.71 1.37 -29.83
C THR A 408 -9.68 1.72 -31.31
N VAL A 409 -9.66 0.74 -32.21
CA VAL A 409 -9.69 0.98 -33.66
C VAL A 409 -10.89 0.27 -34.28
N GLU A 410 -11.47 0.85 -35.32
CA GLU A 410 -12.63 0.33 -36.02
C GLU A 410 -12.36 0.43 -37.52
N GLY A 411 -12.73 -0.59 -38.29
CA GLY A 411 -12.51 -0.59 -39.72
C GLY A 411 -12.96 -1.86 -40.41
N VAL A 412 -12.72 -1.92 -41.71
CA VAL A 412 -13.04 -3.06 -42.57
C VAL A 412 -11.80 -3.94 -42.73
N VAL A 413 -11.97 -5.25 -42.57
CA VAL A 413 -10.92 -6.24 -42.79
C VAL A 413 -10.62 -6.34 -44.28
N MET A 414 -9.41 -5.96 -44.69
CA MET A 414 -8.98 -6.00 -46.09
C MET A 414 -8.25 -7.30 -46.44
N ASN A 415 -7.52 -7.87 -45.49
CA ASN A 415 -6.77 -9.11 -45.66
C ASN A 415 -6.61 -9.79 -44.29
N VAL A 416 -6.57 -11.13 -44.27
CA VAL A 416 -6.36 -11.94 -43.07
C VAL A 416 -5.28 -12.97 -43.36
N SER A 417 -4.24 -12.98 -42.53
CA SER A 417 -3.20 -14.01 -42.55
C SER A 417 -3.61 -15.17 -41.63
N PRO A 418 -3.33 -16.43 -42.02
CA PRO A 418 -3.58 -17.57 -41.16
C PRO A 418 -2.74 -17.51 -39.89
N ALA A 419 -3.26 -18.10 -38.81
CA ALA A 419 -2.49 -18.28 -37.59
C ALA A 419 -1.30 -19.21 -37.87
N ARG A 420 -0.13 -18.82 -37.37
CA ARG A 420 1.10 -19.62 -37.42
C ARG A 420 1.78 -19.63 -36.05
N GLU A 421 2.63 -20.61 -35.83
CA GLU A 421 3.44 -20.68 -34.62
C GLU A 421 4.66 -19.74 -34.71
N ALA A 422 4.97 -19.09 -33.59
CA ALA A 422 6.18 -18.30 -33.39
C ALA A 422 6.80 -18.64 -32.04
N VAL A 423 8.13 -18.73 -32.00
CA VAL A 423 8.87 -18.96 -30.75
C VAL A 423 9.23 -17.62 -30.13
N VAL A 424 8.68 -17.33 -28.95
CA VAL A 424 8.97 -16.11 -28.18
C VAL A 424 9.45 -16.51 -26.80
N LYS A 425 10.70 -16.18 -26.47
CA LYS A 425 11.34 -16.50 -25.18
C LYS A 425 11.25 -17.99 -24.80
N GLY A 426 11.30 -18.88 -25.80
CA GLY A 426 11.23 -20.34 -25.60
C GLY A 426 9.81 -20.90 -25.51
N GLU A 427 8.76 -20.07 -25.53
CA GLU A 427 7.37 -20.51 -25.66
C GLU A 427 6.94 -20.49 -27.13
N ILE A 428 6.24 -21.54 -27.57
CA ILE A 428 5.52 -21.56 -28.84
C ILE A 428 4.20 -20.81 -28.63
N ILE A 429 3.97 -19.75 -29.40
CA ILE A 429 2.74 -18.96 -29.36
C ILE A 429 2.18 -18.78 -30.77
N HIS A 430 0.85 -18.69 -30.86
CA HIS A 430 0.20 -18.39 -32.14
C HIS A 430 0.30 -16.89 -32.45
N VAL A 431 0.54 -16.58 -33.72
CA VAL A 431 0.55 -15.22 -34.26
C VAL A 431 -0.21 -15.21 -35.59
N SER A 432 -1.05 -14.19 -35.77
CA SER A 432 -1.74 -13.88 -37.02
C SER A 432 -1.71 -12.38 -37.24
N SER A 433 -1.96 -11.95 -38.47
CA SER A 433 -2.10 -10.53 -38.79
C SER A 433 -3.25 -10.29 -39.75
N LEU A 434 -3.83 -9.10 -39.70
CA LEU A 434 -4.80 -8.64 -40.68
C LEU A 434 -4.50 -7.20 -41.09
N THR A 435 -4.98 -6.81 -42.26
CA THR A 435 -4.99 -5.41 -42.69
C THR A 435 -6.36 -4.81 -42.39
N LEU A 436 -6.39 -3.77 -41.58
CA LEU A 436 -7.60 -3.02 -41.22
C LEU A 436 -7.58 -1.68 -41.94
N ARG A 437 -8.69 -1.31 -42.59
CA ARG A 437 -8.85 -0.01 -43.26
C ARG A 437 -10.00 0.78 -42.65
N ASP A 438 -9.75 2.06 -42.34
CA ASP A 438 -10.77 3.03 -41.97
C ASP A 438 -10.84 4.17 -43.00
N GLU A 439 -11.60 5.24 -42.72
CA GLU A 439 -11.69 6.39 -43.63
C GLU A 439 -10.39 7.22 -43.73
N THR A 440 -9.44 6.99 -42.81
CA THR A 440 -8.19 7.75 -42.74
C THR A 440 -7.01 7.02 -43.35
N GLY A 441 -6.95 5.69 -43.26
CA GLY A 441 -5.83 4.91 -43.75
C GLY A 441 -5.93 3.42 -43.48
N GLU A 442 -4.77 2.76 -43.56
CA GLU A 442 -4.63 1.32 -43.32
C GLU A 442 -3.61 1.04 -42.23
N ALA A 443 -3.91 0.02 -41.42
CA ALA A 443 -2.99 -0.53 -40.44
C ALA A 443 -2.85 -2.03 -40.61
N GLU A 444 -1.63 -2.54 -40.46
CA GLU A 444 -1.38 -3.95 -40.21
C GLU A 444 -1.53 -4.20 -38.71
N VAL A 445 -2.46 -5.07 -38.32
CA VAL A 445 -2.72 -5.43 -36.93
C VAL A 445 -2.20 -6.84 -36.69
N THR A 446 -1.20 -6.98 -35.81
CA THR A 446 -0.66 -8.28 -35.38
C THR A 446 -1.34 -8.72 -34.08
N PHE A 447 -1.82 -9.97 -34.05
CA PHE A 447 -2.43 -10.59 -32.88
C PHE A 447 -1.59 -11.73 -32.35
N TRP A 448 -1.71 -11.97 -31.05
CA TRP A 448 -0.93 -12.97 -30.33
C TRP A 448 -1.83 -13.89 -29.51
N ARG A 449 -1.41 -15.16 -29.37
CA ARG A 449 -2.07 -16.20 -28.55
C ARG A 449 -3.52 -16.42 -29.02
N GLU A 450 -4.47 -16.60 -28.11
CA GLU A 450 -5.89 -16.86 -28.44
C GLU A 450 -6.50 -15.81 -29.37
N THR A 451 -6.10 -14.54 -29.27
CA THR A 451 -6.59 -13.48 -30.17
C THR A 451 -6.06 -13.66 -31.59
N ALA A 452 -4.92 -14.35 -31.78
CA ALA A 452 -4.43 -14.70 -33.10
C ALA A 452 -5.37 -15.71 -33.80
N ASP A 453 -5.82 -16.72 -33.06
CA ASP A 453 -6.76 -17.71 -33.55
C ASP A 453 -8.11 -17.06 -33.87
N GLU A 454 -8.63 -16.20 -32.99
CA GLU A 454 -9.85 -15.43 -33.21
C GLU A 454 -9.76 -14.57 -34.48
N ALA A 455 -8.66 -13.81 -34.63
CA ALA A 455 -8.46 -12.94 -35.79
C ALA A 455 -8.30 -13.71 -37.11
N SER A 456 -7.70 -14.90 -37.08
CA SER A 456 -7.53 -15.73 -38.29
C SER A 456 -8.84 -16.26 -38.87
N ASN A 457 -9.92 -16.24 -38.07
CA ASN A 457 -11.26 -16.68 -38.46
C ASN A 457 -12.15 -15.54 -38.98
N LEU A 458 -11.64 -14.30 -39.06
CA LEU A 458 -12.37 -13.16 -39.62
C LEU A 458 -12.39 -13.24 -41.15
N ARG A 459 -13.42 -12.65 -41.76
CA ARG A 459 -13.55 -12.61 -43.22
C ARG A 459 -13.19 -11.24 -43.77
N ILE A 460 -12.62 -11.25 -44.98
CA ILE A 460 -12.41 -10.02 -45.75
C ILE A 460 -13.77 -9.35 -46.00
N GLY A 461 -13.83 -8.04 -45.78
CA GLY A 461 -15.05 -7.24 -45.87
C GLY A 461 -15.82 -7.10 -44.56
N GLU A 462 -15.52 -7.88 -43.51
CA GLU A 462 -16.15 -7.71 -42.20
C GLU A 462 -15.75 -6.37 -41.57
N LYS A 463 -16.73 -5.69 -40.98
CA LYS A 463 -16.49 -4.51 -40.16
C LYS A 463 -16.26 -4.95 -38.72
N ILE A 464 -15.13 -4.54 -38.14
CA ILE A 464 -14.74 -4.94 -36.79
C ILE A 464 -14.32 -3.74 -35.96
N LYS A 465 -14.51 -3.87 -34.65
CA LYS A 465 -13.99 -2.96 -33.63
C LYS A 465 -13.02 -3.74 -32.73
N ILE A 466 -11.82 -3.21 -32.55
CA ILE A 466 -10.75 -3.84 -31.74
C ILE A 466 -10.43 -2.94 -30.57
N LEU A 467 -10.55 -3.46 -29.34
CA LEU A 467 -10.20 -2.76 -28.12
C LEU A 467 -8.87 -3.27 -27.58
N GLY A 468 -7.98 -2.35 -27.19
CA GLY A 468 -6.73 -2.67 -26.53
C GLY A 468 -5.64 -3.09 -27.50
N VAL A 469 -5.40 -2.30 -28.55
CA VAL A 469 -4.19 -2.43 -29.39
C VAL A 469 -3.24 -1.27 -29.11
N PHE A 470 -1.98 -1.39 -29.48
CA PHE A 470 -1.02 -0.30 -29.35
C PHE A 470 -0.20 -0.11 -30.61
N LEU A 471 0.30 1.10 -30.81
CA LEU A 471 1.23 1.40 -31.90
C LEU A 471 2.57 0.71 -31.66
N LYS A 472 2.90 -0.24 -32.53
CA LYS A 472 4.18 -0.95 -32.52
C LYS A 472 5.23 -0.20 -33.34
N LYS A 473 4.83 0.30 -34.51
CA LYS A 473 5.72 1.00 -35.43
C LYS A 473 4.92 1.92 -36.34
N ARG A 474 5.50 3.08 -36.68
CA ARG A 474 4.93 4.02 -37.66
C ARG A 474 6.00 4.41 -38.67
N ASN A 475 6.06 3.66 -39.77
CA ASN A 475 6.92 3.96 -40.93
C ASN A 475 6.02 4.29 -42.13
N GLU A 476 6.32 3.73 -43.32
CA GLU A 476 5.46 3.80 -44.51
C GLU A 476 4.09 3.14 -44.29
N ARG A 477 4.00 2.22 -43.33
CA ARG A 477 2.77 1.58 -42.87
C ARG A 477 2.64 1.70 -41.35
N ILE A 478 1.41 1.77 -40.88
CA ILE A 478 1.06 1.78 -39.46
C ILE A 478 0.95 0.33 -38.99
N GLU A 479 1.76 -0.05 -38.03
CA GLU A 479 1.74 -1.38 -37.41
C GLU A 479 1.15 -1.28 -36.00
N LEU A 480 0.03 -1.95 -35.78
CA LEU A 480 -0.60 -2.12 -34.48
C LEU A 480 -0.35 -3.54 -33.96
N SER A 481 -0.27 -3.68 -32.64
CA SER A 481 -0.12 -4.99 -32.00
C SER A 481 -1.15 -5.15 -30.89
N SER A 482 -1.68 -6.37 -30.76
CA SER A 482 -2.56 -6.75 -29.67
C SER A 482 -1.78 -6.92 -28.35
N ILE A 483 -2.48 -6.77 -27.23
CA ILE A 483 -2.06 -7.26 -25.90
C ILE A 483 -2.85 -8.53 -25.57
N ARG A 484 -2.51 -9.21 -24.48
CA ARG A 484 -3.22 -10.42 -24.02
C ARG A 484 -4.72 -10.18 -23.78
N LEU A 485 -5.08 -8.96 -23.36
CA LEU A 485 -6.45 -8.58 -23.01
C LEU A 485 -7.18 -7.88 -24.18
N THR A 486 -6.65 -7.93 -25.40
CA THR A 486 -7.34 -7.40 -26.59
C THR A 486 -8.65 -8.15 -26.81
N LYS A 487 -9.68 -7.40 -27.23
CA LYS A 487 -11.01 -7.93 -27.56
C LYS A 487 -11.44 -7.43 -28.94
N ILE A 488 -11.93 -8.36 -29.76
CA ILE A 488 -12.46 -8.07 -31.09
C ILE A 488 -13.98 -8.14 -31.01
N PHE A 489 -14.65 -7.16 -31.60
CA PHE A 489 -16.09 -7.13 -31.77
C PHE A 489 -16.38 -7.12 -33.27
N ARG A 490 -17.29 -7.99 -33.70
CA ARG A 490 -17.84 -7.94 -35.06
C ARG A 490 -19.02 -6.98 -35.04
N GLU A 491 -19.05 -6.03 -35.96
CA GLU A 491 -20.25 -5.23 -36.16
C GLU A 491 -21.19 -5.98 -37.10
N GLU A 492 -22.47 -6.02 -36.74
CA GLU A 492 -23.53 -6.65 -37.55
C GLU A 492 -23.85 -5.83 -38.81
#